data_AF-A0A7Y2ZDW5-F1
#
_entry.id   AF-A0A7Y2ZDW5-F1
#
_cell.length_a   1.000
_cell.length_b   1.000
_cell.length_c   1.000
_cell.angle_alpha   90.00
_cell.angle_beta   90.00
_cell.angle_gamma   90.00
#
_symmetry.space_group_name_H-M   'P 1'
#
loop_
_entity.id
_entity.type
_entity.pdbx_description
1 polymer ?
#
loop_
_entity_poly.entity_id
_entity_poly.type
_entity_poly.pdbx_seq_one_letter_code
_entity_poly.pdbx_strand_id
1 'polypeptide(L)'
;MTAFAVAPVFAAGAASAQDVADTPPWPPVATFSILGYDPETGEIGGAVQSRVFSVGNGVLWGEAGVGMVATQAIVDVSYGPQGLDLLELGYSPEVVVQTILAADPDPDPERWTVEGRQFSVMDAEGNVATHTGTRSSAWAGTSSARTSRRRATFWPVPR
;
A
#
# COMPACT_ATOMS: atom_id res chain seq x y z
N MET A 1 -29.61 -55.41 30.65
CA MET A 1 -30.26 -54.11 30.35
C MET A 1 -29.17 -53.13 29.94
N THR A 2 -29.48 -52.32 28.95
CA THR A 2 -28.64 -51.87 27.83
C THR A 2 -27.66 -50.75 28.19
N ALA A 3 -26.40 -50.85 27.76
CA ALA A 3 -25.46 -49.72 27.72
C ALA A 3 -25.49 -49.11 26.32
N PHE A 4 -25.96 -47.86 26.20
CA PHE A 4 -25.90 -47.09 24.95
C PHE A 4 -24.54 -46.39 24.86
N ALA A 5 -23.73 -46.76 23.86
CA ALA A 5 -22.57 -45.99 23.47
C ALA A 5 -23.03 -44.89 22.49
N VAL A 6 -22.84 -43.62 22.85
CA VAL A 6 -23.05 -42.49 21.94
C VAL A 6 -21.72 -42.17 21.27
N ALA A 7 -21.58 -42.49 19.99
CA ALA A 7 -20.46 -42.05 19.18
C ALA A 7 -20.73 -40.62 18.67
N PRO A 8 -19.74 -39.70 18.69
CA PRO A 8 -19.91 -38.40 18.07
C PRO A 8 -19.90 -38.55 16.55
N VAL A 9 -21.00 -38.17 15.91
CA VAL A 9 -21.05 -38.00 14.46
C VAL A 9 -20.33 -36.69 14.13
N PHE A 10 -19.09 -36.77 13.68
CA PHE A 10 -18.46 -35.65 12.98
C PHE A 10 -19.05 -35.58 11.57
N ALA A 11 -19.99 -34.67 11.37
CA ALA A 11 -20.44 -34.30 10.04
C ALA A 11 -19.31 -33.51 9.37
N ALA A 12 -18.51 -34.18 8.55
CA ALA A 12 -17.69 -33.49 7.56
C ALA A 12 -18.66 -32.83 6.56
N GLY A 13 -18.88 -31.52 6.73
CA GLY A 13 -19.62 -30.73 5.74
C GLY A 13 -18.85 -30.79 4.43
N ALA A 14 -19.40 -31.50 3.45
CA ALA A 14 -18.87 -31.46 2.09
C ALA A 14 -19.11 -30.04 1.55
N ALA A 15 -18.02 -29.35 1.18
CA ALA A 15 -18.11 -28.09 0.46
C ALA A 15 -18.98 -28.31 -0.80
N SER A 16 -19.95 -27.44 -1.00
CA SER A 16 -20.87 -27.51 -2.12
C SER A 16 -20.17 -27.09 -3.41
N ALA A 17 -20.66 -27.54 -4.56
CA ALA A 17 -20.12 -27.13 -5.87
C ALA A 17 -20.22 -25.60 -6.11
N GLN A 18 -21.04 -24.89 -5.33
CA GLN A 18 -21.16 -23.43 -5.35
C GLN A 18 -19.98 -22.76 -4.65
N ASP A 19 -19.47 -23.34 -3.55
CA ASP A 19 -18.30 -22.80 -2.82
C ASP A 19 -17.03 -22.76 -3.67
N VAL A 20 -16.91 -23.69 -4.63
CA VAL A 20 -15.79 -23.76 -5.57
C VAL A 20 -15.92 -22.73 -6.70
N ALA A 21 -17.15 -22.34 -7.04
CA ALA A 21 -17.43 -21.36 -8.11
C ALA A 21 -17.21 -19.91 -7.64
N ASP A 22 -17.43 -19.62 -6.35
CA ASP A 22 -17.26 -18.28 -5.77
C ASP A 22 -15.83 -18.01 -5.25
N THR A 23 -14.93 -19.00 -5.31
CA THR A 23 -13.53 -18.79 -4.97
C THR A 23 -12.83 -18.11 -6.15
N PRO A 24 -12.34 -16.86 -6.02
CA PRO A 24 -11.61 -16.23 -7.11
C PRO A 24 -10.43 -17.13 -7.48
N PRO A 25 -10.13 -17.27 -8.79
CA PRO A 25 -9.18 -18.27 -9.27
C PRO A 25 -7.79 -18.10 -8.65
N TRP A 26 -7.46 -16.87 -8.23
CA TRP A 26 -6.21 -16.51 -7.59
C TRP A 26 -6.44 -15.86 -6.23
N PRO A 27 -5.50 -16.03 -5.27
CA PRO A 27 -5.55 -15.32 -4.00
C PRO A 27 -5.51 -13.79 -4.21
N PRO A 28 -6.04 -13.00 -3.25
CA PRO A 28 -6.03 -11.55 -3.32
C PRO A 28 -4.64 -11.01 -3.63
N VAL A 29 -4.54 -10.09 -4.60
CA VAL A 29 -3.31 -9.35 -4.85
C VAL A 29 -3.12 -8.30 -3.77
N ALA A 30 -1.96 -8.29 -3.14
CA ALA A 30 -1.55 -7.26 -2.21
C ALA A 30 -0.28 -6.57 -2.74
N THR A 31 -0.22 -5.27 -2.54
CA THR A 31 0.99 -4.46 -2.72
C THR A 31 1.24 -3.77 -1.39
N PHE A 32 2.49 -3.74 -0.96
CA PHE A 32 2.90 -2.91 0.16
C PHE A 32 4.16 -2.14 -0.20
N SER A 33 4.23 -0.91 0.27
CA SER A 33 5.37 -0.03 0.11
C SER A 33 5.77 0.58 1.46
N ILE A 34 7.06 0.90 1.59
CA ILE A 34 7.62 1.62 2.72
C ILE A 34 8.41 2.81 2.19
N LEU A 35 8.23 3.97 2.82
CA LEU A 35 9.07 5.15 2.66
C LEU A 35 9.85 5.34 3.96
N GLY A 36 11.14 5.63 3.84
CA GLY A 36 12.04 5.85 4.96
C GLY A 36 12.81 7.14 4.79
N TYR A 37 13.10 7.77 5.93
CA TYR A 37 13.94 8.94 6.06
C TYR A 37 14.96 8.69 7.18
N ASP A 38 16.24 8.96 6.89
CA ASP A 38 17.31 8.94 7.88
C ASP A 38 17.65 10.38 8.32
N PRO A 39 17.33 10.79 9.56
CA PRO A 39 17.62 12.14 10.04
C PRO A 39 19.10 12.42 10.29
N GLU A 40 19.97 11.40 10.35
CA GLU A 40 21.42 11.60 10.52
C GLU A 40 22.09 11.98 9.19
N THR A 41 21.63 11.40 8.08
CA THR A 41 22.22 11.61 6.74
C THR A 41 21.38 12.52 5.86
N GLY A 42 20.09 12.69 6.15
CA GLY A 42 19.11 13.33 5.28
C GLY A 42 18.68 12.46 4.10
N GLU A 43 19.05 11.17 4.08
CA GLU A 43 18.71 10.25 3.00
C GLU A 43 17.23 9.84 3.08
N ILE A 44 16.59 9.81 1.91
CA ILE A 44 15.24 9.27 1.72
C ILE A 44 15.31 8.04 0.83
N GLY A 45 14.50 7.03 1.12
CA GLY A 45 14.52 5.78 0.36
C GLY A 45 13.22 4.99 0.49
N GLY A 46 12.85 4.30 -0.58
CA GLY A 46 11.59 3.58 -0.68
C GLY A 46 11.77 2.15 -1.15
N ALA A 47 10.87 1.26 -0.74
CA ALA A 47 10.79 -0.10 -1.26
C ALA A 47 9.33 -0.51 -1.47
N VAL A 48 9.08 -1.32 -2.50
CA VAL A 48 7.76 -1.86 -2.84
C VAL A 48 7.87 -3.35 -3.15
N GLN A 49 6.87 -4.11 -2.73
CA GLN A 49 6.67 -5.50 -3.13
C GLN A 49 5.28 -5.64 -3.73
N SER A 50 5.18 -6.35 -4.87
CA SER A 50 3.92 -6.68 -5.52
C SER A 50 4.05 -7.94 -6.35
N ARG A 51 2.90 -8.54 -6.71
CA ARG A 51 2.80 -9.60 -7.71
C ARG A 51 2.84 -9.07 -9.16
N VAL A 52 2.77 -7.75 -9.34
CA VAL A 52 2.86 -7.11 -10.66
C VAL A 52 4.34 -6.96 -11.06
N PHE A 53 4.67 -7.35 -12.29
CA PHE A 53 6.02 -7.17 -12.83
C PHE A 53 6.37 -5.70 -12.99
N SER A 54 7.62 -5.35 -12.70
CA SER A 54 8.15 -3.98 -12.86
C SER A 54 7.44 -2.91 -12.02
N VAL A 55 6.76 -3.29 -10.93
CA VAL A 55 5.92 -2.41 -10.09
C VAL A 55 6.57 -1.08 -9.69
N GLY A 56 7.90 -1.03 -9.53
CA GLY A 56 8.63 0.18 -9.17
C GLY A 56 8.42 1.34 -10.15
N ASN A 57 8.20 1.08 -11.44
CA ASN A 57 8.04 2.12 -12.46
C ASN A 57 6.77 2.97 -12.31
N GLY A 58 5.75 2.42 -11.64
CA GLY A 58 4.48 3.10 -11.42
C GLY A 58 4.30 3.51 -9.97
N VAL A 59 4.90 2.76 -9.03
CA VAL A 59 4.65 2.97 -7.60
C VAL A 59 5.61 3.96 -6.96
N LEU A 60 6.92 3.84 -7.19
CA LEU A 60 7.92 4.62 -6.46
C LEU A 60 8.52 5.72 -7.31
N TRP A 61 8.44 6.93 -6.80
CA TRP A 61 9.04 8.12 -7.38
C TRP A 61 9.87 8.81 -6.31
N GLY A 62 11.01 9.35 -6.69
CA GLY A 62 11.89 10.02 -5.74
C GLY A 62 12.88 10.93 -6.44
N GLU A 63 13.15 12.06 -5.80
CA GLU A 63 14.12 13.04 -6.24
C GLU A 63 14.94 13.52 -5.05
N ALA A 64 16.27 13.50 -5.23
CA ALA A 64 17.21 13.83 -4.16
C ALA A 64 17.06 15.29 -3.72
N GLY A 65 16.86 15.52 -2.43
CA GLY A 65 16.65 16.85 -1.86
C GLY A 65 15.24 17.40 -2.01
N VAL A 66 14.35 16.70 -2.72
CA VAL A 66 12.92 17.08 -2.87
C VAL A 66 12.04 16.18 -2.00
N GLY A 67 12.09 14.86 -2.23
CA GLY A 67 11.23 13.93 -1.52
C GLY A 67 10.96 12.63 -2.28
N MET A 68 9.96 11.91 -1.81
CA MET A 68 9.51 10.64 -2.38
C MET A 68 8.00 10.52 -2.38
N VAL A 69 7.50 9.76 -3.35
CA VAL A 69 6.08 9.54 -3.57
C VAL A 69 5.85 8.05 -3.84
N ALA A 70 4.85 7.47 -3.16
CA ALA A 70 4.36 6.11 -3.39
C ALA A 70 2.88 6.11 -3.78
N THR A 71 2.56 5.54 -4.95
CA THR A 71 1.18 5.35 -5.42
C THR A 71 0.88 3.85 -5.50
N GLN A 72 -0.20 3.37 -4.88
CA GLN A 72 -0.56 1.94 -4.89
C GLN A 72 -2.09 1.73 -4.86
N ALA A 73 -2.52 0.48 -4.71
CA ALA A 73 -3.91 0.03 -4.86
C ALA A 73 -4.43 0.25 -6.29
N ILE A 74 -5.25 1.27 -6.54
CA ILE A 74 -5.52 1.73 -7.91
C ILE A 74 -4.52 2.85 -8.22
N VAL A 75 -3.58 2.59 -9.13
CA VAL A 75 -2.40 3.46 -9.37
C VAL A 75 -2.65 4.43 -10.50
N ASP A 76 -2.66 5.73 -10.24
CA ASP A 76 -2.43 6.73 -11.30
C ASP A 76 -0.95 7.12 -11.30
N VAL A 77 -0.22 6.72 -12.35
CA VAL A 77 1.22 6.98 -12.48
C VAL A 77 1.57 8.46 -12.55
N SER A 78 0.61 9.33 -12.91
CA SER A 78 0.85 10.76 -13.02
C SER A 78 0.99 11.45 -11.66
N TYR A 79 0.52 10.83 -10.58
CA TYR A 79 0.63 11.35 -9.21
C TYR A 79 2.08 11.45 -8.73
N GLY A 80 2.95 10.56 -9.23
CA GLY A 80 4.38 10.52 -8.88
C GLY A 80 5.09 11.83 -9.23
N PRO A 81 5.21 12.16 -10.53
CA PRO A 81 5.82 13.41 -10.97
C PRO A 81 5.12 14.65 -10.41
N GLN A 82 3.78 14.70 -10.41
CA GLN A 82 3.04 15.83 -9.83
C GLN A 82 3.35 16.04 -8.35
N GLY A 83 3.51 14.96 -7.59
CA GLY A 83 3.86 15.03 -6.18
C GLY A 83 5.24 15.61 -5.97
N LEU A 84 6.23 15.18 -6.77
CA LEU A 84 7.59 15.71 -6.72
C LEU A 84 7.63 17.19 -7.13
N ASP A 85 6.93 17.58 -8.19
CA ASP A 85 6.86 18.98 -8.64
C ASP A 85 6.30 19.89 -7.54
N LEU A 86 5.24 19.46 -6.84
CA LEU A 86 4.66 20.24 -5.75
C LEU A 86 5.56 20.28 -4.50
N LEU A 87 6.28 19.20 -4.20
CA LEU A 87 7.29 19.21 -3.14
C LEU A 87 8.45 20.15 -3.47
N GLU A 88 8.90 20.19 -4.72
CA GLU A 88 9.97 21.10 -5.17
C GLU A 88 9.55 22.58 -5.01
N LEU A 89 8.26 22.87 -5.19
CA LEU A 89 7.67 24.19 -4.91
C LEU A 89 7.53 24.50 -3.40
N GLY A 90 7.86 23.56 -2.52
CA GLY A 90 7.84 23.73 -1.06
C GLY A 90 6.48 23.51 -0.41
N TYR A 91 5.53 22.86 -1.10
CA TYR A 91 4.25 22.49 -0.47
C TYR A 91 4.43 21.34 0.52
N SER A 92 3.70 21.37 1.64
CA SER A 92 3.74 20.27 2.60
C SER A 92 3.13 18.99 2.00
N PRO A 93 3.56 17.79 2.43
CA PRO A 93 3.00 16.54 1.96
C PRO A 93 1.46 16.48 2.00
N GLU A 94 0.82 17.05 3.02
CA GLU A 94 -0.64 17.09 3.13
C GLU A 94 -1.28 17.93 2.02
N VAL A 95 -0.69 19.10 1.72
CA VAL A 95 -1.16 19.96 0.63
C VAL A 95 -0.98 19.27 -0.71
N VAL A 96 0.15 18.58 -0.92
CA VAL A 96 0.40 17.78 -2.14
C VAL A 96 -0.69 16.72 -2.33
N VAL A 97 -0.95 15.91 -1.29
CA VAL A 97 -1.98 14.86 -1.31
C VAL A 97 -3.36 15.45 -1.63
N GLN A 98 -3.75 16.52 -0.94
CA GLN A 98 -5.05 17.17 -1.16
C GLN A 98 -5.18 17.75 -2.56
N THR A 99 -4.13 18.40 -3.06
CA THR A 99 -4.14 19.06 -4.38
C THR A 99 -4.30 18.04 -5.50
N ILE A 100 -3.54 16.96 -5.46
CA ILE A 100 -3.57 15.92 -6.50
C ILE A 100 -4.90 15.17 -6.46
N LEU A 101 -5.41 14.79 -5.27
CA LEU A 101 -6.71 14.12 -5.16
C LEU A 101 -7.86 15.02 -5.63
N ALA A 102 -7.81 16.32 -5.33
CA ALA A 102 -8.84 17.27 -5.78
C ALA A 102 -8.82 17.48 -7.30
N ALA A 103 -7.68 17.20 -7.95
CA ALA A 103 -7.50 17.31 -9.39
C ALA A 103 -7.68 15.97 -10.14
N ASP A 104 -7.89 14.84 -9.44
CA ASP A 104 -8.11 13.54 -10.09
C ASP A 104 -9.41 13.61 -10.92
N PRO A 105 -9.34 13.41 -12.24
CA PRO A 105 -10.51 13.49 -13.12
C PRO A 105 -11.49 12.33 -12.92
N ASP A 106 -11.12 11.31 -12.17
CA ASP A 106 -11.88 10.09 -11.90
C ASP A 106 -12.46 9.46 -13.19
N PRO A 107 -11.60 9.08 -14.15
CA PRO A 107 -12.01 8.86 -15.54
C PRO A 107 -12.91 7.62 -15.73
N ASP A 108 -12.86 6.67 -14.80
CA ASP A 108 -13.72 5.49 -14.75
C ASP A 108 -14.08 5.21 -13.27
N PRO A 109 -15.15 5.84 -12.74
CA PRO A 109 -15.52 5.72 -11.33
C PRO A 109 -15.93 4.31 -10.90
N GLU A 110 -16.28 3.44 -11.85
CA GLU A 110 -16.64 2.05 -11.54
C GLU A 110 -15.38 1.21 -11.33
N ARG A 111 -14.40 1.30 -12.23
CA ARG A 111 -13.25 0.39 -12.25
C ARG A 111 -11.93 1.01 -11.81
N TRP A 112 -11.80 2.33 -11.92
CA TRP A 112 -10.56 3.09 -11.72
C TRP A 112 -10.77 4.31 -10.83
N THR A 113 -11.52 4.15 -9.75
CA THR A 113 -11.96 5.28 -8.95
C THR A 113 -10.84 5.93 -8.12
N VAL A 114 -10.94 7.24 -7.89
CA VAL A 114 -10.17 7.96 -6.87
C VAL A 114 -10.36 7.37 -5.45
N GLU A 115 -11.53 6.82 -5.14
CA GLU A 115 -11.81 6.21 -3.83
C GLU A 115 -11.04 4.90 -3.59
N GLY A 116 -10.34 4.37 -4.59
CA GLY A 116 -9.52 3.16 -4.51
C GLY A 116 -8.03 3.45 -4.53
N ARG A 117 -7.63 4.73 -4.57
CA ARG A 117 -6.22 5.15 -4.56
C ARG A 117 -5.63 4.93 -3.17
N GLN A 118 -4.36 4.52 -3.12
CA GLN A 118 -3.51 4.71 -1.96
C GLN A 118 -2.30 5.54 -2.39
N PHE A 119 -2.04 6.61 -1.66
CA PHE A 119 -1.08 7.62 -2.07
C PHE A 119 -0.34 8.18 -0.87
N SER A 120 0.98 8.03 -0.83
CA SER A 120 1.86 8.55 0.23
C SER A 120 2.87 9.51 -0.37
N VAL A 121 3.10 10.62 0.32
CA VAL A 121 4.08 11.66 -0.05
C VAL A 121 4.96 11.92 1.16
N MET A 122 6.27 11.92 0.97
CA MET A 122 7.28 12.23 1.99
C MET A 122 8.20 13.33 1.46
N ASP A 123 8.37 14.43 2.20
CA ASP A 123 9.31 15.48 1.83
C ASP A 123 10.75 15.14 2.25
N ALA A 124 11.71 15.98 1.83
CA ALA A 124 13.12 15.82 2.17
C ALA A 124 13.45 15.98 3.68
N GLU A 125 12.50 16.46 4.48
CA GLU A 125 12.63 16.60 5.93
C GLU A 125 12.02 15.39 6.69
N GLY A 126 11.45 14.44 5.95
CA GLY A 126 10.81 13.24 6.49
C GLY A 126 9.40 13.46 7.01
N ASN A 127 8.76 14.60 6.74
CA ASN A 127 7.32 14.76 6.97
C ASN A 127 6.57 13.90 5.95
N VAL A 128 5.44 13.32 6.36
CA VAL A 128 4.72 12.37 5.51
C VAL A 128 3.22 12.55 5.64
N ALA A 129 2.54 12.55 4.50
CA ALA A 129 1.08 12.46 4.41
C ALA A 129 0.70 11.23 3.62
N THR A 130 -0.45 10.64 3.93
CA THR A 130 -0.96 9.49 3.20
C THR A 130 -2.47 9.51 3.09
N HIS A 131 -2.98 9.14 1.93
CA HIS A 131 -4.37 8.88 1.65
C HIS A 131 -4.59 7.37 1.43
N THR A 132 -5.65 6.85 2.04
CA THR A 132 -6.20 5.52 1.74
C THR A 132 -7.67 5.69 1.39
N GLY A 133 -8.02 5.44 0.13
CA GLY A 133 -9.38 5.57 -0.34
C GLY A 133 -10.32 4.52 0.27
N THR A 134 -11.59 4.89 0.44
CA THR A 134 -12.64 4.09 1.10
C THR A 134 -13.02 2.80 0.37
N ARG A 135 -12.76 2.73 -0.95
CA ARG A 135 -12.95 1.55 -1.81
C ARG A 135 -11.66 0.75 -2.02
N SER A 136 -10.62 1.00 -1.22
CA SER A 136 -9.44 0.13 -1.19
C SER A 136 -9.78 -1.27 -0.64
N SER A 137 -8.94 -2.27 -0.94
CA SER A 137 -9.12 -3.63 -0.42
C SER A 137 -9.19 -3.68 1.11
N ALA A 138 -9.80 -4.73 1.69
CA ALA A 138 -9.91 -4.90 3.14
C ALA A 138 -8.57 -4.86 3.91
N TRP A 139 -7.45 -5.11 3.23
CA TRP A 139 -6.09 -5.01 3.76
C TRP A 139 -5.40 -3.72 3.27
N ALA A 140 -6.06 -2.58 3.48
CA ALA A 140 -5.55 -1.26 3.14
C ALA A 140 -5.30 -0.43 4.41
N GLY A 141 -4.25 0.38 4.39
CA GLY A 141 -3.95 1.29 5.48
C GLY A 141 -2.51 1.76 5.48
N THR A 142 -2.20 2.55 6.50
CA THR A 142 -0.88 3.16 6.68
C THR A 142 -0.45 3.03 8.12
N SER A 143 0.84 2.85 8.34
CA SER A 143 1.47 2.96 9.64
C SER A 143 2.70 3.84 9.51
N SER A 144 2.78 4.87 10.34
CA SER A 144 3.96 5.73 10.46
C SER A 144 4.58 5.51 11.84
N ALA A 145 5.87 5.21 11.88
CA ALA A 145 6.62 5.09 13.13
C ALA A 145 7.88 5.95 13.05
N ARG A 146 8.15 6.71 14.11
CA ARG A 146 9.43 7.41 14.28
C ARG A 146 10.33 6.54 15.14
N THR A 147 11.23 5.80 14.51
CA THR A 147 12.20 4.96 15.24
C THR A 147 13.43 5.78 15.59
N SER A 148 13.66 6.04 16.88
CA SER A 148 14.86 6.77 17.37
C SER A 148 16.14 5.92 17.41
N ARG A 149 16.07 4.65 16.98
CA ARG A 149 17.17 3.71 17.10
C ARG A 149 17.86 3.49 15.76
N ARG A 150 19.12 3.93 15.75
CA ARG A 150 20.19 3.56 14.82
C ARG A 150 20.04 2.10 14.40
N ARG A 151 20.02 1.86 13.08
CA ARG A 151 20.02 0.56 12.40
C ARG A 151 18.63 -0.04 12.13
N ALA A 152 18.12 0.18 10.92
CA ALA A 152 17.23 -0.77 10.27
C ALA A 152 17.95 -2.12 10.23
N THR A 153 17.56 -3.06 11.11
CA THR A 153 18.18 -4.37 11.16
C THR A 153 17.48 -5.23 10.11
N PHE A 154 18.07 -5.30 8.92
CA PHE A 154 17.73 -6.33 7.94
C PHE A 154 18.08 -7.69 8.53
N TRP A 155 17.14 -8.63 8.49
CA TRP A 155 17.33 -9.99 8.98
C TRP A 155 18.54 -10.64 8.27
N PRO A 156 19.46 -11.30 9.00
CA PRO A 156 20.59 -11.96 8.36
C PRO A 156 20.09 -13.16 7.55
N VAL A 157 20.50 -13.24 6.28
CA VAL A 157 20.30 -14.42 5.44
C VAL A 157 21.20 -15.55 5.98
N PRO A 158 20.69 -16.73 6.33
CA PRO A 158 21.54 -17.89 6.60
C PRO A 158 22.22 -18.32 5.29
N ARG A 159 23.49 -18.74 5.38
CA ARG A 159 24.16 -19.41 4.26
C ARG A 159 23.45 -20.71 3.89
#